data_AF-A0A7V1BGR6-F1
#
_entry.id   AF-A0A7V1BGR6-F1
#
_cell.length_a   1.000
_cell.length_b   1.000
_cell.length_c   1.000
_cell.angle_alpha   90.00
_cell.angle_beta   90.00
_cell.angle_gamma   90.00
#
_symmetry.space_group_name_H-M   'P 1'
#
loop_
_entity.id
_entity.type
_entity.pdbx_description
1 polymer ?
#
loop_
_entity_poly.entity_id
_entity_poly.type
_entity_poly.pdbx_seq_one_letter_code
_entity_poly.pdbx_strand_id
1 'polypeptide(L)'
;MARLETAVMTASETYTRNHAAQSERVETLRARIADVASGGRPDMVERHRKRGKLLVRERIDLLVDPGTAFMELSSLAAYGQYGGEVPGSGIVTGIGIVHGQPCVVIANDATVKGGSFYHETVQKHIRAQEIAAENRLPCLYLVDCGGAFLPEQD
;
A
#
# COMPACT_ATOMS: atom_id res chain seq x y z
N MET A 1 -13.70 -38.39 0.94
CA MET A 1 -13.31 -37.00 0.64
C MET A 1 -14.53 -36.13 0.90
N ALA A 2 -14.45 -35.12 1.76
CA ALA A 2 -15.61 -34.27 2.07
C ALA A 2 -15.80 -33.25 0.93
N ARG A 3 -16.69 -33.54 -0.02
CA ARG A 3 -17.09 -32.59 -1.05
C ARG A 3 -18.11 -31.63 -0.44
N LEU A 4 -17.86 -30.32 -0.55
CA LEU A 4 -18.85 -29.30 -0.24
C LEU A 4 -19.71 -29.08 -1.48
N GLU A 5 -21.01 -29.36 -1.37
CA GLU A 5 -21.97 -29.04 -2.40
C GLU A 5 -22.54 -27.64 -2.16
N THR A 6 -22.44 -26.78 -3.16
CA THR A 6 -22.96 -25.42 -3.06
C THR A 6 -24.49 -25.42 -3.22
N ALA A 7 -25.18 -24.73 -2.32
CA ALA A 7 -26.60 -24.43 -2.46
C ALA A 7 -26.84 -23.08 -3.20
N VAL A 8 -25.77 -22.37 -3.59
CA VAL A 8 -25.88 -21.07 -4.28
C VAL A 8 -26.28 -21.30 -5.73
N MET A 9 -27.43 -20.77 -6.13
CA MET A 9 -27.88 -20.74 -7.52
C MET A 9 -27.48 -19.40 -8.16
N THR A 10 -26.49 -19.42 -9.05
CA THR A 10 -25.92 -18.22 -9.69
C THR A 10 -26.89 -17.52 -10.65
N ALA A 11 -27.95 -18.20 -11.09
CA ALA A 11 -29.02 -17.62 -11.91
C ALA A 11 -30.15 -16.98 -11.09
N SER A 12 -30.13 -17.10 -9.75
CA SER A 12 -31.18 -16.54 -8.90
C SER A 12 -31.11 -15.02 -8.80
N GLU A 13 -32.26 -14.37 -8.63
CA GLU A 13 -32.32 -12.92 -8.40
C GLU A 13 -31.52 -12.48 -7.17
N THR A 14 -31.55 -13.29 -6.10
CA THR A 14 -30.76 -13.04 -4.89
C THR A 14 -29.27 -13.03 -5.19
N TYR A 15 -28.76 -14.00 -5.97
CA TYR A 15 -27.36 -14.00 -6.38
C TYR A 15 -27.02 -12.75 -7.18
N THR A 16 -27.82 -12.43 -8.20
CA THR A 16 -27.60 -11.27 -9.08
C THR A 16 -27.55 -9.96 -8.30
N ARG A 17 -28.50 -9.74 -7.38
CA ARG A 17 -28.53 -8.55 -6.52
C ARG A 17 -27.30 -8.47 -5.60
N ASN A 18 -26.94 -9.58 -4.95
CA ASN A 18 -25.79 -9.64 -4.04
C ASN A 18 -24.48 -9.41 -4.81
N HIS A 19 -24.35 -10.02 -5.99
CA HIS A 19 -23.20 -9.85 -6.87
C HIS A 19 -23.06 -8.39 -7.32
N ALA A 20 -24.16 -7.76 -7.76
CA ALA A 20 -24.14 -6.35 -8.17
C ALA A 20 -23.69 -5.43 -7.04
N ALA A 21 -24.30 -5.55 -5.84
CA ALA A 21 -23.94 -4.73 -4.69
C ALA A 21 -22.48 -4.93 -4.24
N GLN A 22 -21.99 -6.17 -4.28
CA GLN A 22 -20.59 -6.45 -3.93
C GLN A 22 -19.62 -5.94 -5.01
N SER A 23 -19.99 -6.05 -6.29
CA SER A 23 -19.18 -5.55 -7.40
C SER A 23 -18.98 -4.04 -7.29
N GLU A 24 -20.03 -3.28 -6.97
CA GLU A 24 -19.95 -1.83 -6.75
C GLU A 24 -18.96 -1.45 -5.64
N ARG A 25 -18.96 -2.20 -4.53
CA ARG A 25 -18.00 -1.99 -3.42
C ARG A 25 -16.57 -2.32 -3.82
N VAL A 26 -16.38 -3.38 -4.61
CA VAL A 26 -15.06 -3.76 -5.13
C VAL A 26 -14.53 -2.69 -6.08
N GLU A 27 -15.35 -2.15 -6.98
CA GLU A 27 -14.95 -1.06 -7.87
C GLU A 27 -14.61 0.22 -7.09
N THR A 28 -15.41 0.54 -6.07
CA THR A 28 -15.08 1.65 -5.15
C THR A 28 -13.73 1.45 -4.49
N LEU A 29 -13.46 0.25 -3.96
CA LEU A 29 -12.18 -0.07 -3.34
C LEU A 29 -11.01 0.05 -4.34
N ARG A 30 -11.17 -0.49 -5.55
CA ARG A 30 -10.17 -0.43 -6.63
C ARG A 30 -9.84 1.01 -7.00
N ALA A 31 -10.86 1.85 -7.16
CA ALA A 31 -10.68 3.27 -7.48
C ALA A 31 -9.88 4.00 -6.40
N ARG A 32 -10.18 3.76 -5.11
CA ARG A 32 -9.44 4.36 -3.98
C ARG A 32 -7.99 3.90 -3.91
N ILE A 33 -7.73 2.61 -4.18
CA ILE A 33 -6.37 2.07 -4.23
C ILE A 33 -5.59 2.68 -5.38
N ALA A 34 -6.22 2.82 -6.56
CA ALA A 34 -5.58 3.43 -7.74
C ALA A 34 -5.25 4.92 -7.50
N ASP A 35 -6.15 5.66 -6.86
CA ASP A 35 -5.94 7.06 -6.46
C ASP A 35 -4.73 7.18 -5.52
N VAL A 36 -4.69 6.41 -4.43
CA VAL A 36 -3.56 6.40 -3.50
C VAL A 36 -2.26 5.94 -4.16
N ALA A 37 -2.31 5.00 -5.10
CA ALA A 37 -1.15 4.51 -5.81
C ALA A 37 -0.46 5.56 -6.69
N SER A 38 -1.14 6.68 -7.01
CA SER A 38 -0.55 7.80 -7.75
C SER A 38 0.52 8.57 -6.96
N GLY A 39 0.59 8.37 -5.63
CA GLY A 39 1.56 9.02 -4.75
C GLY A 39 1.12 10.43 -4.38
N GLY A 40 2.09 11.32 -4.22
CA GLY A 40 1.84 12.73 -3.92
C GLY A 40 1.28 13.52 -5.10
N ARG A 41 1.11 14.83 -4.91
CA ARG A 41 0.60 15.71 -5.96
C ARG A 41 1.48 15.68 -7.24
N PRO A 42 0.92 15.91 -8.44
CA PRO A 42 1.66 15.83 -9.70
C PRO A 42 2.92 16.71 -9.76
N ASP A 43 2.89 17.90 -9.15
CA ASP A 43 4.04 18.81 -9.06
C ASP A 43 5.20 18.20 -8.24
N MET A 44 4.87 17.46 -7.19
CA MET A 44 5.85 16.78 -6.34
C MET A 44 6.44 15.54 -7.02
N VAL A 45 5.62 14.77 -7.74
CA VAL A 45 6.05 13.64 -8.57
C VAL A 45 7.03 14.11 -9.64
N GLU A 46 6.70 15.18 -10.37
CA GLU A 46 7.57 15.75 -11.40
C GLU A 46 8.89 16.26 -10.81
N ARG A 47 8.84 16.97 -9.68
CA ARG A 47 10.04 17.43 -8.98
C ARG A 47 10.93 16.27 -8.53
N HIS A 48 10.34 15.17 -8.08
CA HIS A 48 11.08 13.96 -7.69
C HIS A 48 11.76 13.32 -8.88
N ARG A 49 11.06 13.20 -10.02
CA ARG A 49 11.64 12.69 -11.27
C ARG A 49 12.75 13.56 -11.81
N LYS A 50 12.61 14.90 -11.77
CA LYS A 50 13.67 15.85 -12.17
C LYS A 50 14.98 15.69 -11.40
N ARG A 51 14.94 15.07 -10.22
CA ARG A 51 16.14 14.73 -9.43
C ARG A 51 16.79 13.41 -9.86
N GLY A 52 16.30 12.76 -10.91
CA GLY A 52 16.77 11.46 -11.38
C GLY A 52 16.39 10.29 -10.47
N LYS A 53 15.36 10.47 -9.62
CA LYS A 53 14.93 9.46 -8.64
C LYS A 53 13.73 8.68 -9.16
N LEU A 54 13.76 7.37 -8.98
CA LEU A 54 12.59 6.50 -9.15
C LEU A 54 11.53 6.80 -8.07
N LEU A 55 10.26 6.67 -8.42
CA LEU A 55 9.14 6.67 -7.48
C LEU A 55 9.19 5.43 -6.59
N VAL A 56 8.52 5.50 -5.44
CA VAL A 56 8.58 4.43 -4.43
C VAL A 56 8.12 3.07 -4.99
N ARG A 57 7.02 3.04 -5.76
CA ARG A 57 6.49 1.81 -6.35
C ARG A 57 7.37 1.27 -7.48
N GLU A 58 7.98 2.15 -8.26
CA GLU A 58 8.97 1.76 -9.28
C GLU A 58 10.21 1.09 -8.65
N ARG A 59 10.65 1.58 -7.48
CA ARG A 59 11.76 0.94 -6.74
C ARG A 59 11.36 -0.45 -6.24
N ILE A 60 10.12 -0.61 -5.76
CA ILE A 60 9.60 -1.91 -5.32
C ILE A 60 9.52 -2.87 -6.50
N ASP A 61 8.96 -2.44 -7.64
CA ASP A 61 8.84 -3.26 -8.85
C ASP A 61 10.19 -3.75 -9.38
N LEU A 62 11.26 -2.94 -9.24
CA LEU A 62 12.62 -3.35 -9.59
C LEU A 62 13.31 -4.22 -8.52
N LEU A 63 12.88 -4.11 -7.26
CA LEU A 63 13.45 -4.85 -6.14
C LEU A 63 12.91 -6.29 -6.09
N VAL A 64 11.62 -6.47 -6.36
CA VAL A 64 10.97 -7.78 -6.30
C VAL A 64 11.33 -8.64 -7.51
N ASP A 65 11.38 -9.95 -7.29
CA ASP A 65 11.72 -10.93 -8.32
C ASP A 65 10.66 -10.89 -9.45
N PRO A 66 11.08 -10.86 -10.73
CA PRO A 66 10.17 -10.82 -11.86
C PRO A 66 9.14 -11.96 -11.85
N GLY A 67 7.87 -11.63 -12.09
CA GLY A 67 6.76 -12.59 -12.11
C GLY A 67 6.26 -13.02 -10.74
N THR A 68 6.81 -12.47 -9.65
CA THR A 68 6.29 -12.68 -8.29
C THR A 68 5.29 -11.60 -7.90
N ALA A 69 4.38 -11.94 -6.97
CA ALA A 69 3.41 -10.98 -6.46
C ALA A 69 4.01 -10.13 -5.33
N PHE A 70 3.58 -8.87 -5.26
CA PHE A 70 3.78 -8.01 -4.11
C PHE A 70 2.47 -7.84 -3.35
N MET A 71 2.42 -8.28 -2.10
CA MET A 71 1.26 -8.10 -1.22
C MET A 71 1.42 -6.81 -0.43
N GLU A 72 0.84 -5.72 -0.93
CA GLU A 72 0.83 -4.44 -0.24
C GLU A 72 -0.04 -4.47 1.03
N LEU A 73 0.45 -3.83 2.10
CA LEU A 73 -0.19 -3.75 3.40
C LEU A 73 -0.74 -2.34 3.63
N SER A 74 -1.98 -2.26 4.12
CA SER A 74 -2.62 -1.01 4.53
C SER A 74 -2.52 0.11 3.47
N SER A 75 -2.81 -0.21 2.21
CA SER A 75 -2.71 0.73 1.09
C SER A 75 -3.54 2.00 1.31
N LEU A 76 -4.71 1.88 1.95
CA LEU A 76 -5.59 3.00 2.30
C LEU A 76 -5.32 3.63 3.68
N ALA A 77 -4.12 3.46 4.25
CA ALA A 77 -3.76 4.18 5.47
C ALA A 77 -3.87 5.70 5.27
N ALA A 78 -4.39 6.40 6.29
CA ALA A 78 -4.73 7.82 6.25
C ALA A 78 -5.74 8.26 5.17
N TYR A 79 -6.49 7.33 4.55
CA TYR A 79 -7.47 7.67 3.52
C TYR A 79 -8.60 8.56 4.07
N GLY A 80 -8.80 9.72 3.45
CA GLY A 80 -9.80 10.72 3.87
C GLY A 80 -9.39 11.57 5.09
N GLN A 81 -8.23 11.30 5.69
CA GLN A 81 -7.65 12.15 6.74
C GLN A 81 -6.81 13.28 6.11
N TYR A 82 -6.49 14.31 6.90
CA TYR A 82 -5.61 15.42 6.47
C TYR A 82 -6.00 16.05 5.13
N GLY A 83 -7.31 16.15 4.83
CA GLY A 83 -7.79 16.67 3.56
C GLY A 83 -7.41 15.84 2.32
N GLY A 84 -6.99 14.59 2.49
CA GLY A 84 -6.52 13.71 1.41
C GLY A 84 -5.07 13.94 0.99
N GLU A 85 -4.30 14.74 1.73
CA GLU A 85 -2.96 15.14 1.30
C GLU A 85 -1.84 14.14 1.65
N VAL A 86 -2.16 13.05 2.37
CA VAL A 86 -1.21 12.04 2.83
C VAL A 86 -1.62 10.62 2.36
N PRO A 87 -1.75 10.39 1.05
CA PRO A 87 -2.21 9.11 0.53
C PRO A 87 -1.29 7.96 0.97
N GLY A 88 -1.90 6.86 1.42
CA GLY A 88 -1.20 5.67 1.90
C GLY A 88 -0.32 5.92 3.12
N SER A 89 -0.51 7.05 3.80
CA SER A 89 0.32 7.55 4.90
C SER A 89 1.79 7.81 4.51
N GLY A 90 2.05 8.15 3.23
CA GLY A 90 3.40 8.51 2.75
C GLY A 90 4.43 7.38 2.81
N ILE A 91 3.98 6.13 2.95
CA ILE A 91 4.82 4.95 3.04
C ILE A 91 4.12 3.76 2.37
N VAL A 92 4.85 3.04 1.53
CA VAL A 92 4.41 1.77 0.94
C VAL A 92 5.07 0.65 1.72
N THR A 93 4.25 -0.23 2.29
CA THR A 93 4.71 -1.42 3.00
C THR A 93 4.10 -2.65 2.37
N GLY A 94 4.81 -3.78 2.38
CA GLY A 94 4.29 -5.01 1.80
C GLY A 94 5.26 -6.17 1.87
N ILE A 95 4.81 -7.33 1.40
CA ILE A 95 5.64 -8.53 1.31
C ILE A 95 5.88 -8.85 -0.18
N GLY A 96 7.14 -8.95 -0.56
CA GLY A 96 7.55 -9.36 -1.90
C GLY A 96 8.62 -10.44 -1.84
N ILE A 97 8.84 -11.13 -2.97
CA ILE A 97 9.94 -12.08 -3.09
C ILE A 97 11.17 -11.32 -3.58
N VAL A 98 12.30 -11.46 -2.89
CA VAL A 98 13.59 -10.88 -3.27
C VAL A 98 14.64 -11.98 -3.21
N HIS A 99 15.25 -12.30 -4.34
CA HIS A 99 16.19 -13.41 -4.48
C HIS A 99 15.65 -14.74 -3.93
N GLY A 100 14.39 -15.05 -4.24
CA GLY A 100 13.69 -16.26 -3.82
C GLY A 100 13.23 -16.28 -2.37
N GLN A 101 13.40 -15.19 -1.62
CA GLN A 101 13.02 -15.10 -0.21
C GLN A 101 11.88 -14.08 0.00
N PRO A 102 10.82 -14.43 0.77
CA PRO A 102 9.81 -13.45 1.15
C PRO A 102 10.40 -12.43 2.14
N CYS A 103 10.32 -11.15 1.79
CA CYS A 103 10.84 -10.04 2.56
C CYS A 103 9.73 -9.00 2.79
N VAL A 104 9.70 -8.42 3.99
CA VAL A 104 8.90 -7.22 4.25
C VAL A 104 9.67 -6.02 3.70
N VAL A 105 9.03 -5.27 2.82
CA VAL A 105 9.56 -4.01 2.26
C VAL A 105 8.86 -2.85 2.94
N ILE A 106 9.62 -1.87 3.40
CA ILE A 106 9.14 -0.63 4.02
C ILE A 106 9.79 0.54 3.27
N ALA A 107 9.01 1.24 2.45
CA ALA A 107 9.54 2.20 1.49
C ALA A 107 8.81 3.55 1.60
N ASN A 108 9.55 4.63 1.85
CA ASN A 108 8.94 5.96 1.97
C ASN A 108 8.60 6.56 0.60
N ASP A 109 7.47 7.25 0.53
CA ASP A 109 7.12 8.05 -0.63
C ASP A 109 7.50 9.53 -0.41
N ALA A 110 8.66 9.92 -0.91
CA ALA A 110 9.14 11.30 -0.83
C ALA A 110 8.24 12.32 -1.57
N THR A 111 7.33 11.87 -2.45
CA THR A 111 6.38 12.76 -3.13
C THR A 111 5.22 13.18 -2.23
N VAL A 112 4.93 12.40 -1.19
CA VAL A 112 3.87 12.68 -0.21
C VAL A 112 4.45 13.51 0.94
N LYS A 113 4.17 14.81 0.97
CA LYS A 113 4.63 15.75 2.02
C LYS A 113 6.15 15.66 2.31
N GLY A 114 6.95 15.37 1.28
CA GLY A 114 8.40 15.21 1.41
C GLY A 114 8.84 13.93 2.13
N GLY A 115 7.96 12.94 2.29
CA GLY A 115 8.21 11.74 3.09
C GLY A 115 8.18 11.98 4.59
N SER A 116 7.51 13.04 5.05
CA SER A 116 7.34 13.33 6.48
C SER A 116 6.54 12.23 7.18
N PHE A 117 6.94 11.84 8.39
CA PHE A 117 6.22 10.86 9.21
C PHE A 117 5.05 11.53 9.94
N TYR A 118 3.84 11.21 9.51
CA TYR A 118 2.61 11.49 10.25
C TYR A 118 2.34 10.39 11.28
N HIS A 119 1.34 10.58 12.14
CA HIS A 119 0.94 9.60 13.15
C HIS A 119 0.70 8.21 12.52
N GLU A 120 -0.09 8.15 11.45
CA GLU A 120 -0.40 6.92 10.72
C GLU A 120 0.85 6.34 10.03
N THR A 121 1.85 7.16 9.71
CA THR A 121 3.08 6.69 9.06
C THR A 121 3.85 5.84 10.05
N VAL A 122 3.96 6.32 11.29
CA VAL A 122 4.58 5.58 12.40
C VAL A 122 3.81 4.29 12.66
N GLN A 123 2.48 4.35 12.78
CA GLN A 123 1.66 3.16 13.00
C GLN A 123 1.83 2.12 11.87
N LYS A 124 1.77 2.56 10.60
CA LYS A 124 1.92 1.68 9.44
C LYS A 124 3.32 1.07 9.36
N HIS A 125 4.35 1.85 9.70
CA HIS A 125 5.73 1.38 9.75
C HIS A 125 5.92 0.30 10.83
N ILE A 126 5.49 0.57 12.06
CA ILE A 126 5.57 -0.37 13.18
C ILE A 126 4.76 -1.63 12.85
N ARG A 127 3.56 -1.48 12.29
CA ARG A 127 2.73 -2.64 11.93
C ARG A 127 3.42 -3.56 10.91
N ALA A 128 4.17 -3.00 9.95
CA ALA A 128 4.96 -3.80 9.02
C ALA A 128 6.12 -4.53 9.72
N GLN A 129 6.77 -3.89 10.70
CA GLN A 129 7.80 -4.52 11.54
C GLN A 129 7.24 -5.64 12.41
N GLU A 130 6.06 -5.48 12.99
CA GLU A 130 5.37 -6.54 13.75
C GLU A 130 5.10 -7.75 12.87
N ILE A 131 4.55 -7.54 11.67
CA ILE A 131 4.32 -8.62 10.69
C ILE A 131 5.64 -9.31 10.37
N ALA A 132 6.72 -8.57 10.15
CA ALA A 132 8.04 -9.15 9.89
C ALA A 132 8.53 -9.99 11.08
N ALA A 133 8.40 -9.49 12.30
CA ALA A 133 8.85 -10.17 13.52
C ALA A 133 8.05 -11.45 13.80
N GLU A 134 6.71 -11.37 13.73
CA GLU A 134 5.79 -12.49 13.94
C GLU A 134 6.05 -13.63 12.94
N ASN A 135 6.40 -13.29 11.70
CA ASN A 135 6.60 -14.25 10.61
C ASN A 135 8.07 -14.55 10.32
N ARG A 136 9.02 -13.97 11.08
CA ARG A 136 10.47 -14.11 10.89
C ARG A 136 10.93 -13.78 9.47
N LEU A 137 10.38 -12.70 8.90
CA LEU A 137 10.73 -12.23 7.56
C LEU A 137 11.84 -11.18 7.63
N PRO A 138 12.84 -11.19 6.72
CA PRO A 138 13.79 -10.09 6.60
C PRO A 138 13.09 -8.78 6.25
N CYS A 139 13.63 -7.67 6.76
CA CYS A 139 13.14 -6.33 6.46
C CYS A 139 14.07 -5.60 5.50
N LEU A 140 13.52 -5.02 4.45
CA LEU A 140 14.21 -4.14 3.52
C LEU A 140 13.61 -2.73 3.61
N TYR A 141 14.40 -1.77 4.08
CA TYR A 141 14.00 -0.38 4.24
C TYR A 141 14.51 0.47 3.07
N LEU A 142 13.59 1.00 2.25
CA LEU A 142 13.91 1.97 1.21
C LEU A 142 13.66 3.38 1.76
N VAL A 143 14.63 3.86 2.55
CA VAL A 143 14.52 5.11 3.30
C VAL A 143 14.64 6.33 2.38
N ASP A 144 13.62 7.18 2.40
CA ASP A 144 13.57 8.43 1.62
C ASP A 144 12.58 9.41 2.29
N CYS A 145 12.87 9.79 3.53
CA CYS A 145 11.99 10.60 4.38
C CYS A 145 12.61 11.95 4.76
N GLY A 146 11.75 12.94 4.99
CA GLY A 146 12.15 14.31 5.37
C GLY A 146 12.25 14.55 6.88
N GLY A 147 11.78 13.61 7.71
CA GLY A 147 11.71 13.73 9.17
C GLY A 147 10.30 13.48 9.72
N ALA A 148 10.06 13.84 10.98
CA ALA A 148 8.74 13.79 11.59
C ALA A 148 7.88 15.01 11.19
N PHE A 149 6.56 14.84 11.18
CA PHE A 149 5.62 15.95 11.02
C PHE A 149 5.57 16.77 12.32
N LEU A 150 6.37 17.83 12.38
CA LEU A 150 6.58 18.64 13.59
C LEU A 150 5.31 19.16 14.28
N PRO A 151 4.22 19.52 13.57
CA PRO A 151 2.99 19.96 14.24
C PRO A 151 2.32 18.90 15.13
N GLU A 152 2.64 17.61 14.96
CA GLU A 152 2.10 16.47 15.73
C GLU A 152 3.23 15.62 16.35
N GLN A 153 4.26 16.27 16.89
CA GLN A 153 5.48 15.61 17.38
C GLN A 153 5.44 15.11 18.83
N ASP A 154 4.40 15.46 19.58
CA ASP A 154 4.26 15.16 21.01
C ASP A 154 3.61 13.79 21.27
#